data_AF-A0AAC9J5P5-F1
#
_entry.id   AF-A0AAC9J5P5-F1
#
_cell.length_a   1.000
_cell.length_b   1.000
_cell.length_c   1.000
_cell.angle_alpha   90.00
_cell.angle_beta   90.00
_cell.angle_gamma   90.00
#
_symmetry.space_group_name_H-M   'P 1'
#
loop_
_entity.id
_entity.type
_entity.pdbx_description
1 polymer ?
#
loop_
_entity_poly.entity_id
_entity_poly.type
_entity_poly.pdbx_seq_one_letter_code
_entity_poly.pdbx_strand_id
1 'polypeptide(L)' 'MDEYKPENAPHSKLITFVEDRKGHDWRYAIDNSKIQNELGWKPSQDFDKMFRQTIEFYL' A
#
# COMPACT_ATOMS: atom_id res chain seq x y z
N MET A 1 -7.60 9.31 4.32
CA MET A 1 -7.79 10.08 5.57
C MET A 1 -9.14 10.77 5.64
N ASP A 2 -9.72 11.21 4.52
CA ASP A 2 -11.06 11.82 4.51
C ASP A 2 -12.13 10.95 5.21
N GLU A 3 -12.05 9.62 5.10
CA GLU A 3 -12.95 8.68 5.80
C GLU A 3 -12.67 8.55 7.31
N TYR A 4 -11.41 8.77 7.75
CA TYR A 4 -10.95 8.47 9.12
C TYR A 4 -10.82 9.71 10.02
N LYS A 5 -10.39 10.84 9.45
CA LYS A 5 -10.30 12.16 10.10
C LYS A 5 -10.69 13.22 9.06
N PRO A 6 -11.99 13.50 8.87
CA PRO A 6 -12.42 14.47 7.87
C PRO A 6 -11.95 15.88 8.23
N GLU A 7 -11.52 16.64 7.23
CA GLU A 7 -11.14 18.05 7.35
C GLU A 7 -11.88 18.91 6.31
N ASN A 8 -11.70 20.24 6.38
CA ASN A 8 -12.39 21.20 5.50
C ASN A 8 -11.99 21.11 4.02
N ALA A 9 -10.96 20.32 3.68
CA ALA A 9 -10.52 20.10 2.30
C ALA A 9 -10.05 18.64 2.11
N PRO A 10 -10.10 18.09 0.87
CA PRO A 10 -9.65 16.73 0.62
C PRO A 10 -8.16 16.54 0.93
N HIS A 11 -7.82 15.44 1.60
CA HIS A 11 -6.44 15.13 1.97
C HIS A 11 -5.51 14.92 0.76
N SER A 12 -6.04 14.68 -0.44
CA SER A 12 -5.25 14.62 -1.68
C SER A 12 -4.49 15.92 -1.98
N LYS A 13 -4.97 17.06 -1.46
CA LYS A 13 -4.28 18.35 -1.56
C LYS A 13 -3.02 18.46 -0.70
N LEU A 14 -2.78 17.50 0.20
CA LEU A 14 -1.59 17.47 1.07
C LEU A 14 -0.37 16.82 0.39
N ILE A 15 -0.53 16.26 -0.82
CA ILE A 15 0.56 15.61 -1.56
C ILE A 15 1.55 16.65 -2.09
N THR A 16 2.84 16.47 -1.80
CA THR A 16 3.94 17.30 -2.32
C THR A 16 4.98 16.43 -3.01
N PHE A 17 5.32 16.75 -4.26
CA PHE A 17 6.39 16.09 -4.98
C PHE A 17 7.75 16.68 -4.57
N VAL A 18 8.72 15.81 -4.36
CA VAL A 18 10.09 16.16 -3.98
C VAL A 18 11.07 15.45 -4.92
N GLU A 19 12.36 15.81 -4.85
CA GLU A 19 13.41 15.13 -5.61
C GLU A 19 13.42 13.63 -5.29
N ASP A 20 13.48 12.79 -6.32
CA ASP A 20 13.50 11.34 -6.17
C ASP A 20 14.84 10.84 -5.60
N ARG A 21 14.81 9.66 -4.98
CA ARG A 21 16.00 9.03 -4.40
C ARG A 21 16.93 8.52 -5.50
N LYS A 22 18.22 8.87 -5.42
CA LYS A 22 19.26 8.29 -6.30
C LYS A 22 19.25 6.76 -6.22
N GLY A 23 19.14 6.11 -7.37
CA GLY A 23 19.08 4.64 -7.46
C GLY A 23 17.73 4.03 -7.11
N HIS A 24 16.63 4.79 -7.23
CA HIS A 24 15.28 4.23 -7.10
C HIS A 24 14.95 3.37 -8.33
N ASP A 25 14.95 2.05 -8.17
CA ASP A 25 14.47 1.14 -9.21
C ASP A 25 12.96 1.37 -9.44
N TRP A 26 12.57 1.55 -10.70
CA TRP A 26 11.20 1.97 -11.05
C TRP A 26 10.15 0.87 -10.89
N ARG A 27 10.56 -0.39 -10.94
CA ARG A 27 9.63 -1.51 -10.92
C ARG A 27 10.26 -2.75 -10.33
N TYR A 28 9.61 -3.27 -9.31
CA TYR A 28 9.79 -4.65 -8.86
C TYR A 28 8.51 -5.43 -9.11
N ALA A 29 8.66 -6.67 -9.55
CA ALA A 29 7.58 -7.62 -9.69
C ALA A 29 8.11 -9.02 -9.37
N ILE A 30 7.34 -9.76 -8.57
CA ILE A 30 7.68 -11.13 -8.17
C ILE A 30 6.61 -12.06 -8.73
N ASP A 31 7.06 -13.11 -9.41
CA ASP A 31 6.23 -14.27 -9.71
C ASP A 31 6.23 -15.21 -8.50
N ASN A 32 5.05 -15.38 -7.89
CA ASN A 32 4.86 -16.24 -6.73
C ASN A 32 4.19 -17.58 -7.08
N SER A 33 4.08 -17.93 -8.36
CA SER A 33 3.44 -19.17 -8.82
C SER A 33 4.04 -20.42 -8.18
N LYS A 34 5.37 -20.46 -7.97
CA LYS A 34 6.05 -21.60 -7.36
C LYS A 34 5.49 -21.93 -5.96
N ILE A 35 5.42 -20.95 -5.06
CA ILE A 35 4.97 -21.17 -3.68
C ILE A 35 3.45 -21.47 -3.63
N GLN A 36 2.68 -20.87 -4.54
CA GLN A 36 1.26 -21.18 -4.68
C GLN A 36 1.05 -22.64 -5.09
N ASN A 37 1.82 -23.13 -6.07
CA ASN A 37 1.68 -24.47 -6.62
C ASN A 37 2.24 -25.55 -5.68
N GLU A 38 3.42 -25.32 -5.08
CA GLU A 38 4.12 -26.33 -4.29
C GLU A 38 3.59 -26.40 -2.85
N LEU A 39 3.21 -25.26 -2.27
CA LEU A 39 2.81 -25.17 -0.85
C LEU A 39 1.34 -24.78 -0.66
N GLY A 40 0.59 -24.54 -1.73
CA GLY A 40 -0.79 -24.04 -1.63
C GLY A 40 -0.89 -22.66 -0.98
N TRP A 41 0.22 -21.92 -0.92
CA TRP A 41 0.25 -20.62 -0.27
C TRP A 41 -0.62 -19.64 -1.05
N LYS A 42 -1.32 -18.77 -0.34
CA LYS A 42 -2.03 -17.62 -0.90
C LYS A 42 -1.98 -16.46 0.09
N PRO A 43 -2.06 -15.21 -0.37
CA PRO A 43 -2.28 -14.08 0.52
C PRO A 43 -3.50 -14.35 1.41
N SER A 44 -3.38 -14.07 2.71
CA SER A 44 -4.46 -14.28 3.66
C SER A 44 -5.54 -13.20 3.55
N GLN A 45 -5.20 -12.03 3.01
CA GLN A 45 -6.09 -10.89 2.82
C GLN A 45 -5.69 -10.09 1.57
N ASP A 46 -6.66 -9.35 1.02
CA ASP A 46 -6.44 -8.41 -0.07
C ASP A 46 -5.74 -7.14 0.39
N PHE A 47 -5.02 -6.50 -0.54
CA PHE A 47 -4.23 -5.30 -0.27
C PHE A 47 -5.05 -4.17 0.36
N ASP A 48 -6.20 -3.82 -0.24
CA ASP A 48 -7.02 -2.69 0.23
C ASP A 48 -7.48 -2.85 1.68
N LYS A 49 -7.83 -4.09 2.06
CA LYS A 49 -8.25 -4.41 3.42
C LYS A 49 -7.07 -4.27 4.39
N MET A 50 -5.91 -4.83 4.05
CA MET A 50 -4.71 -4.73 4.91
C MET A 50 -4.21 -3.29 5.03
N PHE A 51 -4.31 -2.51 3.95
CA PHE A 51 -3.92 -1.10 3.95
C PHE A 51 -4.80 -0.27 4.88
N ARG A 52 -6.14 -0.49 4.84
CA ARG A 52 -7.09 0.13 5.78
C ARG A 52 -6.79 -0.24 7.24
N GLN A 53 -6.57 -1.52 7.54
CA GLN A 53 -6.18 -1.96 8.89
C GLN A 53 -4.87 -1.34 9.37
N THR A 54 -3.93 -1.11 8.46
CA THR A 54 -2.67 -0.44 8.78
C THR A 54 -2.91 1.02 9.15
N ILE A 55 -3.77 1.74 8.41
CA ILE A 55 -4.16 3.12 8.78
C ILE A 55 -4.80 3.14 10.17
N GLU A 56 -5.76 2.25 10.43
CA GLU A 56 -6.46 2.15 11.71
C GLU A 56 -5.51 1.90 12.90
N PHE A 57 -4.46 1.08 12.71
CA PHE A 57 -3.47 0.83 13.74
C PHE A 57 -2.69 2.08 14.17
N TYR A 58 -2.45 3.02 13.25
CA TYR A 58 -1.70 4.25 13.51
C TYR A 58 -2.56 5.42 14.02
N LEU A 59 -3.88 5.29 14.03
CA LEU A 59 -4.82 6.35 14.44
C LEU A 59 -5.22 6.28 15.91
#